data_AF-A0A519LYQ1-F1
#
_entry.id   AF-A0A519LYQ1-F1
#
_cell.length_a   1.000
_cell.length_b   1.000
_cell.length_c   1.000
_cell.angle_alpha   90.00
_cell.angle_beta   90.00
_cell.angle_gamma   90.00
#
_symmetry.space_group_name_H-M   'P 1'
#
loop_
_entity.id
_entity.type
_entity.pdbx_description
1 polymer ?
#
loop_
_entity_poly.entity_id
_entity_poly.type
_entity_poly.pdbx_seq_one_letter_code
_entity_poly.pdbx_strand_id
1 'polypeptide(L)' 'MNSLSLKVDLDFKELLKVVKQLSSAEKLKLNDVIWKDDTIEIPEEHQKIVLSRIEKSKNSPDRMLDWDQVSDFPIK' A
#
# COMPACT_ATOMS: atom_id res chain seq x y z
N MET A 1 9.66 -4.44 31.66
CA MET A 1 8.91 -5.33 30.75
C MET A 1 9.92 -6.27 30.13
N ASN A 2 9.81 -7.58 30.35
CA ASN A 2 10.77 -8.57 29.87
C ASN A 2 10.62 -8.73 28.35
N SER A 3 11.65 -8.37 27.58
CA SER A 3 11.68 -8.59 26.14
C SER A 3 12.04 -10.05 25.85
N LEU A 4 11.04 -10.87 25.51
CA LEU A 4 11.23 -12.22 25.01
C LEU A 4 11.73 -12.14 23.55
N SER A 5 13.03 -12.35 23.35
CA SER A 5 13.61 -12.54 22.00
C SER A 5 13.31 -13.95 21.51
N LEU A 6 12.13 -14.14 20.92
CA LEU A 6 11.77 -15.38 20.23
C LEU A 6 12.41 -15.41 18.85
N LYS A 7 13.51 -16.16 18.68
CA LYS A 7 14.01 -16.57 17.37
C LYS A 7 13.10 -17.69 16.85
N VAL A 8 11.91 -17.32 16.37
CA VAL A 8 11.02 -18.29 15.71
C VAL A 8 11.43 -18.34 14.25
N ASP A 9 12.00 -19.48 13.84
CA ASP A 9 12.28 -19.77 12.44
C ASP A 9 10.96 -20.19 11.78
N LEU A 10 10.11 -19.21 11.46
CA LEU A 10 8.80 -19.45 10.85
C LEU A 10 8.94 -19.47 9.34
N ASP A 11 8.53 -20.58 8.73
CA ASP A 11 8.31 -20.61 7.28
C ASP A 11 7.14 -19.69 6.91
N PHE A 12 7.17 -19.13 5.70
CA PHE A 12 6.13 -18.21 5.21
C PHE A 12 4.73 -18.83 5.27
N LYS A 13 4.62 -20.15 5.07
CA LYS A 13 3.35 -20.87 5.19
C LYS A 13 2.81 -20.88 6.62
N GLU A 14 3.68 -20.87 7.62
CA GLU A 14 3.30 -20.84 9.04
C GLU A 14 2.90 -19.44 9.46
N LEU A 15 3.63 -18.41 9.00
CA LEU A 15 3.23 -17.01 9.14
C LEU A 15 1.83 -16.77 8.58
N LEU A 16 1.55 -17.29 7.38
CA LEU A 16 0.21 -17.20 6.77
C LEU A 16 -0.88 -17.84 7.63
N LYS A 17 -0.61 -18.96 8.30
CA LYS A 17 -1.58 -19.60 9.20
C LYS A 17 -1.88 -18.70 10.41
N VAL A 18 -0.86 -18.10 11.01
CA VAL A 18 -1.00 -17.17 12.14
C VAL A 18 -1.82 -15.95 11.72
N VAL A 19 -1.49 -15.33 10.58
CA VAL A 19 -2.23 -14.17 10.05
C VAL A 19 -3.69 -14.50 9.78
N LYS A 20 -3.99 -15.72 9.28
CA LYS A 20 -5.38 -16.15 9.03
C LYS A 20 -6.20 -16.26 10.32
N GLN A 21 -5.58 -16.66 11.43
CA GLN A 21 -6.22 -16.85 12.74
C GLN A 21 -6.51 -15.52 13.47
N LEU A 22 -5.88 -14.41 13.05
CA LEU A 22 -6.15 -13.09 13.63
C LEU A 22 -7.60 -12.66 13.41
N SER A 23 -8.15 -11.95 14.41
CA SER A 23 -9.43 -11.26 14.28
C SER A 23 -9.35 -10.11 13.27
N SER A 24 -10.50 -9.63 12.78
CA SER A 24 -10.55 -8.50 11.84
C SER A 24 -9.87 -7.25 12.41
N ALA A 25 -10.04 -6.96 13.70
CA ALA A 25 -9.42 -5.81 14.36
C ALA A 25 -7.90 -5.94 14.44
N GLU A 26 -7.37 -7.15 14.68
CA GLU A 26 -5.94 -7.40 14.72
C GLU A 26 -5.31 -7.35 13.33
N LYS A 27 -6.02 -7.81 12.29
CA LYS A 27 -5.58 -7.68 10.90
C LYS A 27 -5.42 -6.21 10.48
N LEU A 28 -6.34 -5.34 10.91
CA LEU A 28 -6.23 -3.91 10.64
C LEU A 28 -5.00 -3.30 11.33
N LYS A 29 -4.74 -3.67 12.59
CA LYS A 29 -3.53 -3.22 13.29
C LYS A 29 -2.26 -3.73 12.63
N LEU A 30 -2.23 -4.99 12.18
CA LEU A 30 -1.10 -5.55 11.44
C LEU A 30 -0.87 -4.79 10.12
N ASN A 31 -1.95 -4.51 9.39
CA ASN A 31 -1.89 -3.71 8.16
C ASN A 31 -1.29 -2.33 8.42
N ASP A 32 -1.76 -1.63 9.46
CA ASP A 32 -1.24 -0.32 9.84
C ASP A 32 0.25 -0.37 10.18
N VAL A 33 0.71 -1.42 10.89
CA VAL A 33 2.13 -1.58 11.24
C VAL A 33 2.97 -1.85 9.99
N ILE A 34 2.49 -2.70 9.08
CA ILE A 34 3.17 -2.97 7.80
C ILE A 34 3.32 -1.64 7.03
N TRP A 35 2.23 -0.93 6.77
CA TRP A 35 2.26 0.29 5.95
C TRP A 35 2.92 1.51 6.61
N LYS A 36 3.09 1.53 7.93
CA LYS A 36 3.82 2.58 8.65
C LYS A 36 5.32 2.30 8.76
N ASP A 37 5.77 1.14 8.30
CA ASP A 37 7.18 0.85 8.23
C ASP A 37 7.80 1.64 7.07
N ASP A 38 8.62 2.65 7.41
CA ASP A 38 9.32 3.52 6.45
C ASP A 38 10.34 2.75 5.59
N THR A 39 10.57 1.46 5.87
CA THR A 39 11.41 0.57 5.05
C THR A 39 10.66 -0.09 3.89
N ILE A 40 9.33 0.08 3.78
CA ILE A 40 8.58 -0.39 2.61
C ILE A 40 8.93 0.47 1.40
N GLU A 41 9.89 -0.02 0.63
CA GLU A 41 10.21 0.54 -0.67
C GLU A 41 9.10 0.18 -1.68
N ILE A 42 8.58 1.19 -2.37
CA ILE A 42 7.68 0.99 -3.51
C ILE A 42 8.49 0.25 -4.59
N PRO A 43 8.05 -0.90 -5.11
CA PRO A 43 8.83 -1.62 -6.12
C PRO A 43 9.06 -0.76 -7.36
N GLU A 44 10.26 -0.86 -7.95
CA GLU A 44 10.68 0.01 -9.07
C GLU A 44 9.71 0.01 -10.25
N GLU A 45 9.06 -1.13 -10.53
CA GLU A 45 8.07 -1.24 -11.60
C GLU A 45 6.88 -0.30 -11.39
N HIS A 46 6.36 -0.23 -10.16
CA HIS A 46 5.29 0.69 -9.81
C HIS A 46 5.76 2.14 -9.86
N GLN A 47 6.99 2.42 -9.42
CA GLN A 47 7.57 3.76 -9.51
C GLN A 47 7.66 4.22 -10.98
N LYS A 48 8.12 3.35 -11.89
CA LYS A 48 8.20 3.64 -13.33
C LYS A 48 6.85 3.98 -13.95
N ILE A 49 5.78 3.28 -13.53
CA ILE A 49 4.41 3.60 -13.98
C ILE A 49 4.02 5.02 -13.57
N VAL A 50 4.28 5.40 -12.32
CA VAL A 50 3.95 6.74 -11.82
C VAL A 50 4.78 7.81 -12.53
N LEU A 51 6.08 7.61 -12.67
CA LEU A 51 6.98 8.54 -13.37
C LEU A 51 6.55 8.74 -14.83
N SER A 52 6.20 7.65 -15.53
CA SER A 52 5.69 7.73 -16.91
C SER A 52 4.39 8.52 -17.00
N ARG A 53 3.47 8.36 -16.02
CA ARG A 53 2.23 9.14 -15.98
C ARG A 53 2.50 10.63 -15.79
N ILE A 54 3.42 10.98 -14.88
CA ILE A 54 3.83 12.36 -14.63
C ILE A 54 4.42 12.98 -15.89
N GLU A 55 5.32 12.27 -16.57
CA GLU A 55 5.94 12.74 -17.82
C GLU A 55 4.89 12.99 -18.91
N LYS A 56 3.96 12.06 -19.10
CA LYS A 56 2.88 12.22 -20.09
C LYS A 56 1.94 13.37 -19.75
N SER A 57 1.72 13.68 -18.47
CA SER A 57 0.92 14.84 -18.06
C SER A 57 1.68 16.16 -18.24
N LYS A 58 3.00 16.18 -18.00
CA LYS A 58 3.85 17.36 -18.29
C LYS A 58 3.85 17.71 -19.78
N ASN A 59 3.94 16.69 -20.64
CA ASN A 59 3.96 16.88 -22.09
C ASN A 59 2.57 17.13 -22.69
N SER A 60 1.50 16.85 -21.94
CA SER A 60 0.11 17.07 -22.38
C SER A 60 -0.76 17.44 -21.18
N PRO A 61 -0.71 18.70 -20.74
CA PRO A 61 -1.44 19.18 -19.56
C PRO A 61 -2.96 18.98 -19.66
N ASP A 62 -3.50 19.00 -20.88
CA ASP A 62 -4.94 18.75 -21.16
C ASP A 62 -5.42 17.35 -20.74
N ARG A 63 -4.49 16.42 -20.46
CA ARG A 63 -4.82 15.09 -19.93
C ARG A 63 -5.18 15.13 -18.44
N MET A 64 -4.82 16.19 -17.73
CA MET A 64 -5.20 16.39 -16.34
C MET A 64 -6.57 17.08 -16.34
N LEU A 65 -7.62 16.30 -16.11
CA LEU A 65 -8.96 16.85 -15.91
C LEU A 65 -8.97 17.67 -14.62
N ASP A 66 -9.66 18.81 -14.68
CA ASP A 66 -9.96 19.60 -13.50
C ASP A 66 -10.96 18.84 -12.62
N TRP A 67 -10.59 18.63 -11.36
CA TRP A 67 -11.40 17.89 -10.39
C TRP A 67 -12.75 18.57 -10.13
N ASP A 68 -12.79 19.90 -10.15
CA ASP A 68 -14.03 20.68 -9.95
C ASP A 68 -14.96 20.57 -11.17
N GLN A 69 -14.41 20.31 -12.37
CA GLN A 69 -15.20 20.10 -13.58
C GLN A 69 -15.79 18.69 -13.66
N VAL A 70 -15.13 17.69 -13.07
CA VAL A 70 -15.57 16.29 -13.13
C VAL A 70 -16.46 15.88 -11.96
N SER A 71 -16.42 16.58 -10.82
CA SER A 71 -17.21 16.26 -9.63
C SER A 71 -18.72 16.41 -9.83
N ASP A 72 -19.12 17.27 -10.77
CA ASP A 72 -20.54 17.55 -11.07
C ASP A 72 -21.13 16.57 -12.09
N PHE A 73 -20.34 15.64 -12.64
CA PHE A 73 -20.86 14.62 -13.53
C PHE A 73 -21.59 13.53 -12.72
N PRO A 74 -22.89 13.30 -12.98
CA PRO A 74 -23.61 12.22 -12.33
C PRO A 74 -22.99 10.89 -12.76
N ILE A 75 -22.50 10.13 -11.78
CA ILE A 75 -22.09 8.74 -11.98
C ILE A 75 -23.35 7.96 -12.39
N LYS A 76 -23.42 7.57 -13.67
CA LYS A 76 -24.52 6.77 -14.22
C LYS A 76 -24.47 5.32 -13.76
#